data_AF-A0A9P0EGM4-F1
#
_entry.id   AF-A0A9P0EGM4-F1
#
_cell.length_a   1.000
_cell.length_b   1.000
_cell.length_c   1.000
_cell.angle_alpha   90.00
_cell.angle_beta   90.00
_cell.angle_gamma   90.00
#
_symmetry.space_group_name_H-M   'P 1'
#
loop_
_entity.id
_entity.type
_entity.pdbx_description
1 polymer ?
#
loop_
_entity_poly.entity_id
_entity_poly.type
_entity_poly.pdbx_seq_one_letter_code
_entity_poly.pdbx_strand_id
1 'polypeptide(L)'
;MASASPQSTTQLSSLSSGLVYALAASRFAAGAGCVFAPSAMSGVLQWESLPGVTLLARTFGVREAAIGGLTVLTLNKPESTKDLRRIIWTGIAVDAFDVISSLMVLASSDGTAMELAAAKSTGGMGFCCVIVGLYAIKTLGSL
;
A
#
# COMPACT_ATOMS: atom_id res chain seq x y z
N MET A 1 -45.50 4.91 -1.00
CA MET A 1 -44.62 4.94 -2.18
C MET A 1 -43.38 5.72 -1.82
N ALA A 2 -42.28 5.05 -1.51
CA ALA A 2 -41.01 5.70 -1.18
C ALA A 2 -40.34 6.15 -2.49
N SER A 3 -40.11 7.45 -2.65
CA SER A 3 -39.36 8.00 -3.79
C SER A 3 -37.90 7.57 -3.66
N ALA A 4 -37.40 6.83 -4.65
CA ALA A 4 -35.97 6.57 -4.79
C ALA A 4 -35.28 7.91 -5.04
N SER A 5 -34.48 8.38 -4.09
CA SER A 5 -33.60 9.53 -4.31
C SER A 5 -32.58 9.16 -5.41
N PRO A 6 -32.30 10.08 -6.36
CA PRO A 6 -31.32 9.82 -7.40
C PRO A 6 -29.95 9.59 -6.74
N GLN A 7 -29.44 8.36 -6.86
CA GLN A 7 -28.07 8.05 -6.46
C GLN A 7 -27.14 8.80 -7.40
N SER A 8 -26.54 9.89 -6.92
CA SER A 8 -25.47 10.59 -7.60
C SER A 8 -24.29 9.63 -7.75
N THR A 9 -24.11 9.03 -8.92
CA THR A 9 -22.92 8.26 -9.27
C THR A 9 -21.75 9.22 -9.40
N THR A 10 -21.09 9.52 -8.29
CA THR A 10 -19.96 10.43 -8.24
C THR A 10 -18.75 9.76 -8.89
N GLN A 11 -18.54 10.04 -10.18
CA GLN A 11 -17.38 9.55 -10.91
C GLN A 11 -16.12 10.25 -10.40
N LEU A 12 -15.12 9.46 -10.00
CA LEU A 12 -13.77 9.93 -9.74
C LEU A 12 -13.23 10.69 -10.96
N SER A 13 -12.50 11.78 -10.73
CA SER A 13 -11.77 12.43 -11.81
C SER A 13 -10.79 11.43 -12.44
N SER A 14 -10.65 11.44 -13.76
CA SER A 14 -9.80 10.50 -14.51
C SER A 14 -8.36 10.46 -13.98
N LEU A 15 -7.85 11.60 -13.51
CA LEU A 15 -6.54 11.72 -12.89
C LEU A 15 -6.45 10.99 -11.53
N SER A 16 -7.49 11.08 -10.69
CA SER A 16 -7.53 10.39 -9.40
C SER A 16 -7.68 8.88 -9.57
N SER A 17 -8.53 8.43 -10.50
CA SER A 17 -8.64 7.01 -10.84
C SER A 17 -7.33 6.42 -11.36
N GLY A 18 -6.60 7.16 -12.20
CA GLY A 18 -5.30 6.72 -12.70
C GLY A 18 -4.25 6.56 -11.59
N LEU A 19 -4.20 7.52 -10.65
CA LEU A 19 -3.29 7.46 -9.50
C LEU A 19 -3.63 6.30 -8.56
N VAL A 20 -4.92 6.10 -8.25
CA VAL A 20 -5.35 4.98 -7.40
C VAL A 20 -5.07 3.64 -8.08
N TYR A 21 -5.30 3.54 -9.39
CA TYR A 21 -4.95 2.33 -10.14
C TYR A 21 -3.44 2.05 -10.13
N ALA A 22 -2.63 3.06 -10.42
CA ALA A 22 -1.18 2.93 -10.42
C ALA A 22 -0.64 2.51 -9.05
N LEU A 23 -1.16 3.11 -7.97
CA LEU A 23 -0.85 2.73 -6.60
C LEU A 23 -1.28 1.28 -6.31
N ALA A 24 -2.50 0.91 -6.70
CA ALA A 24 -3.01 -0.45 -6.47
C ALA A 24 -2.20 -1.51 -7.22
N ALA A 25 -1.88 -1.24 -8.48
CA ALA A 25 -1.11 -2.13 -9.34
C ALA A 25 0.35 -2.26 -8.85
N SER A 26 0.98 -1.18 -8.41
CA SER A 26 2.35 -1.24 -7.88
C SER A 26 2.42 -2.05 -6.59
N ARG A 27 1.45 -1.88 -5.68
CA ARG A 27 1.33 -2.68 -4.45
C ARG A 27 1.09 -4.15 -4.74
N PHE A 28 0.20 -4.44 -5.69
CA PHE A 28 -0.04 -5.81 -6.12
C PHE A 28 1.23 -6.45 -6.68
N ALA A 29 1.93 -5.77 -7.59
CA ALA A 29 3.14 -6.28 -8.23
C ALA A 29 4.29 -6.46 -7.23
N ALA A 30 4.54 -5.46 -6.37
CA ALA A 30 5.55 -5.55 -5.33
C ALA A 30 5.23 -6.67 -4.33
N GLY A 31 3.97 -6.76 -3.91
CA GLY A 31 3.50 -7.80 -3.00
C GLY A 31 3.65 -9.20 -3.57
N ALA A 32 3.14 -9.42 -4.79
CA ALA A 32 3.27 -10.70 -5.50
C ALA A 32 4.74 -11.06 -5.74
N GLY A 33 5.58 -10.08 -6.09
CA GLY A 33 7.02 -10.27 -6.22
C GLY A 33 7.66 -10.77 -4.93
N CYS A 34 7.35 -10.15 -3.79
CA CYS A 34 7.87 -10.57 -2.49
C CYS A 34 7.35 -11.95 -2.04
N VAL A 35 6.18 -12.40 -2.52
CA VAL A 35 5.64 -13.74 -2.25
C VAL A 35 6.34 -14.81 -3.10
N PHE A 36 6.33 -14.62 -4.43
CA PHE A 36 6.76 -15.64 -5.39
C PHE A 36 8.26 -15.62 -5.65
N ALA A 37 8.89 -14.45 -5.61
CA ALA A 37 10.30 -14.25 -5.92
C ALA A 37 10.99 -13.32 -4.90
N PRO A 38 10.97 -13.63 -3.59
CA PRO A 38 11.55 -12.78 -2.55
C PRO A 38 13.02 -12.46 -2.79
N SER A 39 13.82 -13.41 -3.29
CA SER A 39 15.24 -13.22 -3.59
C SER A 39 15.47 -12.33 -4.82
N ALA A 40 14.55 -12.32 -5.79
CA ALA A 40 14.65 -11.41 -6.94
C ALA A 40 14.29 -9.98 -6.51
N MET A 41 13.23 -9.85 -5.71
CA MET A 41 12.89 -8.57 -5.07
C MET A 41 13.98 -8.10 -4.12
N SER A 42 14.83 -9.01 -3.62
CA SER A 42 15.98 -8.63 -2.81
C SER A 42 17.14 -7.99 -3.54
N GLY A 43 17.38 -8.39 -4.78
CA GLY A 43 18.25 -7.64 -5.67
C GLY A 43 17.69 -6.25 -6.01
N VAL A 44 16.38 -6.15 -6.26
CA VAL A 44 15.75 -4.88 -6.68
C VAL A 44 15.69 -3.87 -5.54
N LEU A 45 15.34 -4.31 -4.34
CA LEU A 45 15.19 -3.45 -3.15
C LEU A 45 16.50 -3.31 -2.36
N GLN A 46 17.59 -3.91 -2.83
CA GLN A 46 18.92 -3.89 -2.21
C GLN A 46 18.93 -4.28 -0.72
N TRP A 47 18.22 -5.35 -0.38
CA TRP A 47 18.23 -5.94 0.96
C TRP A 47 18.91 -7.31 0.92
N GLU A 48 19.67 -7.64 1.96
CA GLU A 48 20.35 -8.93 2.05
C GLU A 48 19.33 -10.06 2.29
N SER A 49 19.40 -11.08 1.43
CA SER A 49 18.53 -12.26 1.49
C SER A 49 19.00 -13.22 2.59
N LEU A 50 18.60 -12.96 3.84
CA LEU A 50 18.70 -13.97 4.91
C LEU A 50 17.44 -14.86 4.99
N PRO A 51 17.57 -16.12 5.44
CA PRO A 51 16.44 -17.04 5.55
C PRO A 51 15.28 -16.51 6.40
N GLY A 52 15.57 -15.81 7.51
CA GLY A 52 14.54 -15.21 8.37
C GLY A 52 13.82 -14.01 7.73
N VAL A 53 14.55 -13.23 6.93
CA VAL A 53 14.04 -12.07 6.19
C VAL A 53 13.10 -12.52 5.05
N THR A 54 13.32 -13.71 4.49
CA THR A 54 12.48 -14.28 3.43
C THR A 54 11.05 -14.60 3.90
N LEU A 55 10.87 -14.98 5.17
CA LEU A 55 9.55 -15.24 5.73
C LEU A 55 8.77 -13.94 5.96
N LEU A 56 9.45 -12.91 6.48
CA LEU A 56 8.91 -11.55 6.60
C LEU A 56 8.57 -10.94 5.23
N ALA A 57 9.42 -11.18 4.22
CA ALA A 57 9.16 -10.76 2.84
C ALA A 57 7.82 -11.28 2.33
N ARG A 58 7.54 -12.55 2.57
CA ARG A 58 6.32 -13.20 2.10
C ARG A 58 5.09 -12.70 2.86
N THR A 59 5.17 -12.49 4.18
CA THR A 59 4.04 -11.98 4.95
C THR A 59 3.68 -10.54 4.57
N PHE A 60 4.69 -9.68 4.41
CA PHE A 60 4.52 -8.34 3.84
C PHE A 60 3.96 -8.40 2.43
N GLY A 61 4.51 -9.30 1.60
CA GLY A 61 4.11 -9.45 0.21
C GLY A 61 2.64 -9.86 0.05
N VAL A 62 2.16 -10.82 0.86
CA VAL A 62 0.74 -11.23 0.85
C VAL A 62 -0.16 -10.05 1.21
N ARG A 63 0.22 -9.24 2.21
CA ARG A 63 -0.55 -8.06 2.60
C ARG A 63 -0.68 -7.06 1.46
N GLU A 64 0.45 -6.69 0.85
CA GLU A 64 0.48 -5.72 -0.26
C GLU A 64 -0.25 -6.24 -1.51
N ALA A 65 -0.10 -7.54 -1.81
CA ALA A 65 -0.85 -8.19 -2.88
C ALA A 65 -2.36 -8.17 -2.63
N ALA A 66 -2.79 -8.49 -1.40
CA ALA A 66 -4.20 -8.48 -1.05
C ALA A 66 -4.81 -7.05 -1.13
N ILE A 67 -4.16 -6.06 -0.52
CA ILE A 67 -4.64 -4.66 -0.53
C ILE A 67 -4.65 -4.09 -1.95
N GLY A 68 -3.57 -4.28 -2.73
CA GLY A 68 -3.48 -3.84 -4.12
C GLY A 68 -4.54 -4.50 -5.00
N GLY A 69 -4.68 -5.83 -4.91
CA GLY A 69 -5.67 -6.59 -5.66
C GLY A 69 -7.11 -6.16 -5.33
N LEU A 70 -7.45 -6.03 -4.04
CA LEU A 70 -8.76 -5.55 -3.61
C LEU A 70 -9.04 -4.13 -4.11
N THR A 71 -8.05 -3.25 -4.12
CA THR A 71 -8.18 -1.88 -4.64
C THR A 71 -8.46 -1.89 -6.15
N VAL A 72 -7.73 -2.68 -6.94
CA VAL A 72 -7.98 -2.81 -8.39
C VAL A 72 -9.39 -3.36 -8.66
N LEU A 73 -9.82 -4.38 -7.92
CA LEU A 73 -11.12 -5.02 -8.10
C LEU A 73 -12.30 -4.13 -7.70
N THR A 74 -12.09 -3.16 -6.81
CA THR A 74 -13.12 -2.24 -6.33
C THR A 74 -13.15 -0.91 -7.07
N LEU A 75 -12.06 -0.51 -7.73
CA LEU A 75 -11.93 0.79 -8.38
C LEU A 75 -13.00 1.07 -9.45
N ASN A 76 -13.42 0.05 -10.19
CA ASN A 76 -14.40 0.18 -11.29
C ASN A 76 -15.85 -0.08 -10.86
N LYS A 77 -16.11 -0.26 -9.55
CA LYS A 77 -17.45 -0.53 -9.02
C LYS A 77 -18.05 0.76 -8.42
N PRO A 78 -18.98 1.45 -9.11
CA PRO A 78 -19.50 2.74 -8.66
C PRO A 78 -20.21 2.68 -7.31
N GLU A 79 -20.81 1.54 -6.95
CA GLU A 79 -21.49 1.32 -5.67
C GLU A 79 -20.54 1.03 -4.50
N SER A 80 -19.25 0.81 -4.77
CA SER A 80 -18.26 0.39 -3.77
C SER A 80 -17.33 1.51 -3.31
N THR A 81 -17.68 2.78 -3.48
CA THR A 81 -16.86 3.93 -3.04
C THR A 81 -16.55 3.89 -1.54
N LYS A 82 -17.49 3.43 -0.71
CA LYS A 82 -17.27 3.23 0.73
C LYS A 82 -16.23 2.13 1.01
N ASP A 83 -16.28 1.04 0.25
CA ASP A 83 -15.34 -0.07 0.41
C ASP A 83 -13.96 0.29 -0.12
N LEU A 84 -13.88 0.98 -1.26
CA LEU A 84 -12.64 1.53 -1.79
C LEU A 84 -11.97 2.47 -0.78
N ARG A 85 -12.75 3.37 -0.15
CA ARG A 85 -12.23 4.26 0.90
C ARG A 85 -11.72 3.48 2.11
N ARG A 86 -12.40 2.40 2.52
CA ARG A 86 -11.94 1.52 3.62
C ARG A 86 -10.64 0.81 3.27
N ILE A 87 -10.54 0.25 2.06
CA ILE A 87 -9.33 -0.46 1.59
C ILE A 87 -8.14 0.50 1.56
N ILE A 88 -8.31 1.70 1.01
CA ILE A 88 -7.26 2.73 0.96
C ILE A 88 -6.86 3.15 2.38
N TRP A 89 -7.83 3.38 3.28
CA TRP A 89 -7.52 3.69 4.68
C TRP A 89 -6.76 2.57 5.39
N THR A 90 -7.14 1.32 5.15
CA THR A 90 -6.40 0.16 5.68
C THR A 90 -4.96 0.20 5.17
N GLY A 91 -4.75 0.37 3.86
CA GLY A 91 -3.41 0.51 3.28
C GLY A 91 -2.58 1.60 3.94
N ILE A 92 -3.13 2.81 4.10
CA ILE A 92 -2.44 3.92 4.77
C ILE A 92 -2.10 3.59 6.23
N ALA A 93 -3.04 3.00 6.96
CA ALA A 93 -2.81 2.66 8.36
C ALA A 93 -1.63 1.69 8.47
N VAL A 94 -1.57 0.67 7.61
CA VAL A 94 -0.47 -0.27 7.70
C VAL A 94 0.85 0.30 7.21
N ASP A 95 0.86 1.15 6.17
CA ASP A 95 2.06 1.88 5.76
C ASP A 95 2.60 2.80 6.87
N ALA A 96 1.69 3.46 7.61
CA ALA A 96 2.09 4.28 8.74
C ALA A 96 2.75 3.45 9.85
N PHE A 97 2.24 2.25 10.13
CA PHE A 97 2.89 1.31 11.04
C PHE A 97 4.28 0.89 10.53
N ASP A 98 4.42 0.65 9.23
CA ASP A 98 5.70 0.27 8.63
C ASP A 98 6.74 1.41 8.73
N VAL A 99 6.31 2.65 8.52
CA VAL A 99 7.15 3.86 8.71
C VAL A 99 7.55 4.02 10.18
N ILE A 100 6.61 3.90 11.12
CA ILE A 100 6.90 4.03 12.55
C ILE A 100 7.86 2.92 13.00
N SER A 101 7.61 1.68 12.59
CA SER A 101 8.50 0.55 12.88
C SER A 101 9.90 0.79 12.33
N SER A 102 10.00 1.26 11.09
CA SER A 102 11.28 1.60 10.47
C SER A 102 12.00 2.74 11.20
N LEU A 103 11.28 3.78 11.62
CA LEU A 103 11.84 4.90 12.39
C LEU A 103 12.35 4.45 13.76
N MET A 104 11.65 3.54 14.44
CA MET A 104 12.09 2.98 15.72
C MET A 104 13.41 2.21 15.58
N VAL A 105 13.57 1.46 14.48
CA VAL A 105 14.83 0.78 14.15
C VAL A 105 15.93 1.80 13.85
N LEU A 106 15.64 2.84 13.07
CA LEU A 106 16.61 3.90 12.76
C LEU A 106 17.03 4.73 13.98
N ALA A 107 16.12 4.89 14.95
CA ALA A 107 16.38 5.63 16.19
C ALA A 107 17.13 4.80 17.25
N SER A 108 17.17 3.48 17.09
CA SER A 108 17.87 2.57 18.00
C SER A 108 19.35 2.51 17.63
N SER A 109 20.24 2.78 18.59
CA SER A 109 21.70 2.76 18.39
C SER A 109 22.30 1.37 18.21
N ASP A 110 21.51 0.33 18.48
CA ASP A 110 21.93 -1.09 18.43
C ASP A 110 21.54 -1.77 17.11
N GLY A 111 20.95 -1.02 16.17
CA GLY A 111 20.54 -1.55 14.88
C GLY A 111 21.74 -2.04 14.07
N THR A 112 21.70 -3.28 13.62
CA THR A 112 22.68 -3.80 12.67
C THR A 112 22.63 -2.97 11.37
N ALA A 113 23.73 -2.90 10.62
CA ALA A 113 23.78 -2.18 9.35
C ALA A 113 22.67 -2.62 8.37
N MET A 114 22.26 -3.88 8.46
CA MET A 114 21.18 -4.47 7.69
C MET A 114 19.79 -3.99 8.16
N GLU A 115 19.53 -3.96 9.46
CA GLU A 115 18.28 -3.43 10.02
C GLU A 115 18.10 -1.96 9.64
N LEU A 116 19.18 -1.18 9.65
CA LEU A 116 19.17 0.20 9.16
C LEU A 116 18.88 0.30 7.65
N ALA A 117 19.45 -0.58 6.82
CA ALA A 117 19.20 -0.58 5.38
C ALA A 117 17.75 -0.95 5.05
N ALA A 118 17.23 -2.00 5.69
CA ALA A 118 15.84 -2.43 5.55
C ALA A 118 14.85 -1.37 6.07
N ALA A 119 15.16 -0.71 7.18
CA ALA A 119 14.35 0.39 7.71
C ALA A 119 14.34 1.61 6.77
N LYS A 120 15.47 1.95 6.13
CA LYS A 120 15.51 3.03 5.15
C LYS A 120 14.66 2.74 3.92
N SER A 121 14.74 1.52 3.36
CA SER A 121 13.98 1.16 2.16
C SER A 121 12.48 1.06 2.45
N THR A 122 12.11 0.37 3.54
CA THR A 122 10.71 0.15 3.94
C THR A 122 10.05 1.45 4.40
N GLY A 123 10.75 2.24 5.23
CA GLY A 123 10.26 3.53 5.71
C GLY A 123 10.07 4.56 4.58
N GLY A 124 11.00 4.61 3.61
CA GLY A 124 10.87 5.51 2.45
C GLY A 124 9.67 5.15 1.57
N MET A 125 9.50 3.86 1.26
CA MET A 125 8.38 3.38 0.44
C MET A 125 7.03 3.57 1.16
N GLY A 126 6.95 3.19 2.44
CA GLY A 126 5.75 3.37 3.25
C GLY A 126 5.33 4.84 3.33
N PHE A 127 6.28 5.76 3.52
CA PHE A 127 5.99 7.19 3.59
C PHE A 127 5.39 7.73 2.28
N CYS A 128 5.96 7.35 1.13
CA CYS A 128 5.41 7.72 -0.18
C CYS A 128 3.97 7.18 -0.34
N CYS A 129 3.72 5.93 0.03
CA CYS A 129 2.40 5.33 -0.06
C CYS A 129 1.35 5.99 0.86
N VAL A 130 1.74 6.42 2.06
CA VAL A 130 0.89 7.22 2.96
C VAL A 130 0.49 8.54 2.30
N ILE A 131 1.44 9.29 1.73
CA ILE A 131 1.14 10.57 1.08
C ILE A 131 0.18 10.40 -0.10
N VAL A 132 0.45 9.43 -0.97
CA VAL A 132 -0.40 9.16 -2.15
C VAL A 132 -1.78 8.67 -1.72
N GLY A 133 -1.86 7.82 -0.71
CA GLY A 133 -3.14 7.35 -0.14
C GLY A 133 -3.95 8.49 0.48
N LEU A 134 -3.32 9.37 1.27
CA LEU A 134 -3.99 10.54 1.86
C LEU A 134 -4.49 11.50 0.78
N TYR A 135 -3.70 11.70 -0.28
CA TYR A 135 -4.13 12.49 -1.43
C TYR A 135 -5.33 11.86 -2.13
N ALA A 136 -5.30 10.54 -2.37
CA ALA A 136 -6.42 9.80 -2.94
C ALA A 136 -7.69 9.94 -2.08
N ILE A 137 -7.60 9.79 -0.75
CA ILE A 137 -8.72 9.99 0.17
C ILE A 137 -9.24 11.42 0.13
N LYS A 138 -8.35 12.42 0.09
CA LYS A 138 -8.76 13.83 -0.02
C LYS A 138 -9.54 14.06 -1.30
N THR A 139 -9.09 13.52 -2.43
CA THR A 139 -9.82 13.63 -3.71
C THR A 139 -11.14 12.85 -3.72
N LEU A 140 -11.23 11.76 -2.95
CA LEU A 140 -12.47 11.00 -2.75
C LEU A 140 -13.47 11.70 -1.80
N GLY A 141 -12.98 12.56 -0.89
CA GLY A 141 -13.79 13.25 0.12
C GLY A 141 -14.10 14.72 -0.19
N SER A 142 -13.43 15.32 -1.17
CA SER A 142 -13.79 16.65 -1.73
C SER A 142 -14.86 16.55 -2.83
N LEU A 143 -15.56 15.42 -2.90
CA LEU A 143 -16.64 15.04 -3.81
C LEU A 143 -17.90 14.76 -2.99
#